data_AF-A0A7C0UV11-F1
#
_entry.id   AF-A0A7C0UV11-F1
#
_cell.length_a   1.000
_cell.length_b   1.000
_cell.length_c   1.000
_cell.angle_alpha   90.00
_cell.angle_beta   90.00
_cell.angle_gamma   90.00
#
_symmetry.space_group_name_H-M   'P 1'
#
loop_
_entity.id
_entity.type
_entity.pdbx_description
1 polymer ?
#
loop_
_entity_poly.entity_id
_entity_poly.type
_entity_poly.pdbx_seq_one_letter_code
_entity_poly.pdbx_strand_id
1 'polypeptide(L)'
;MKFNFQARTKEGKLRIGVIEASSKDAALTMLQHSGLIVTSLEEKPLPFYLRKISFLEGAGPKDLMLFVRQLAVMFRSRVPLTEALDTLSRQTKKKGFEEKIRRIKEEVEAGSSLSQALSRYPSVFSTFFVAVVRAGETSGKLSESLDYLANYLERSYEFSNKVKSALTYPAFILFFALIIMGLMLTFVLPQLATTLKESGRELPTITVLVLDSGEFFRKNLLVLIFSLFLFFFIPFRFSKARIGKRFFDRVTLELPLIGSLAKKTYLVRVSENLSTLILSGLPIVRALEITASVVGNEEYRRVLLEARTAVRRGGTI
;
A
#
# COMPACT_ATOMS: atom_id res chain seq x y z
N MET A 1 -11.26 -17.69 -26.51
CA MET A 1 -12.08 -17.86 -25.27
C MET A 1 -12.74 -19.23 -25.33
N LYS A 2 -12.96 -19.90 -24.20
CA LYS A 2 -13.59 -21.23 -24.18
C LYS A 2 -15.02 -21.11 -23.66
N PHE A 3 -15.97 -21.72 -24.36
CA PHE A 3 -17.38 -21.71 -24.04
C PHE A 3 -17.86 -23.14 -23.82
N ASN A 4 -18.55 -23.39 -22.69
CA ASN A 4 -19.32 -24.60 -22.52
C ASN A 4 -20.61 -24.43 -23.32
N PHE A 5 -20.94 -25.39 -24.17
CA PHE A 5 -22.17 -25.37 -24.95
C PHE A 5 -22.99 -26.63 -24.71
N GLN A 6 -24.31 -26.45 -24.73
CA GLN A 6 -25.30 -27.51 -24.80
C GLN A 6 -26.14 -27.23 -26.03
N ALA A 7 -26.14 -28.16 -26.99
CA ALA A 7 -26.84 -28.02 -28.25
C ALA A 7 -27.57 -29.30 -28.63
N ARG A 8 -28.59 -29.20 -29.46
CA ARG A 8 -29.33 -30.35 -29.99
C ARG A 8 -29.09 -30.49 -31.48
N THR A 9 -28.93 -31.74 -31.92
CA THR A 9 -28.96 -32.10 -33.34
C THR A 9 -30.39 -31.99 -33.88
N LYS A 10 -30.54 -31.96 -35.21
CA LYS A 10 -31.87 -31.97 -35.86
C LYS A 10 -32.71 -33.21 -35.50
N GLU A 11 -32.04 -34.30 -35.11
CA GLU A 11 -32.64 -35.56 -34.62
C GLU A 11 -33.02 -35.52 -33.12
N GLY A 12 -32.86 -34.37 -32.45
CA GLY A 12 -33.20 -34.19 -31.04
C GLY A 12 -32.17 -34.70 -30.05
N LYS A 13 -31.06 -35.31 -30.49
CA LYS A 13 -29.98 -35.78 -29.60
C LYS A 13 -29.20 -34.60 -29.02
N LEU A 14 -29.02 -34.62 -27.71
CA LEU A 14 -28.27 -33.63 -26.95
C LEU A 14 -26.76 -33.84 -27.12
N ARG A 15 -26.03 -32.75 -27.38
CA ARG A 15 -24.57 -32.71 -27.37
C ARG A 15 -24.09 -31.62 -26.43
N ILE A 16 -23.18 -32.00 -25.53
CA ILE A 16 -22.55 -31.11 -24.56
C ILE A 16 -21.06 -31.13 -24.84
N GLY A 17 -20.43 -29.96 -24.89
CA GLY A 17 -19.01 -29.86 -25.18
C GLY A 17 -18.43 -28.49 -24.85
N VAL A 18 -17.16 -28.32 -25.18
CA VAL A 18 -16.45 -27.05 -25.06
C VAL A 18 -15.99 -26.63 -26.45
N ILE A 19 -16.30 -25.38 -26.83
CA ILE A 19 -15.84 -24.79 -28.08
C ILE A 19 -14.93 -23.60 -27.79
N GLU A 20 -13.88 -23.45 -28.58
CA GLU A 20 -12.96 -22.32 -28.50
C GLU A 20 -13.25 -21.35 -29.63
N ALA A 21 -13.56 -20.09 -29.30
CA ALA A 21 -13.88 -19.04 -30.25
C ALA A 21 -13.39 -17.66 -29.76
N SER A 22 -13.26 -16.71 -30.67
CA SER A 22 -12.83 -15.34 -30.39
C SER A 22 -13.91 -14.49 -29.70
N SER A 23 -15.18 -14.82 -29.89
CA SER A 23 -16.34 -14.16 -29.27
C SER A 23 -17.50 -15.13 -29.10
N LYS A 24 -18.51 -14.75 -28.31
CA LYS A 24 -19.75 -15.53 -28.13
C LYS A 24 -20.48 -15.73 -29.46
N ASP A 25 -20.51 -14.69 -30.30
CA ASP A 25 -21.13 -14.75 -31.64
C ASP A 25 -20.35 -15.68 -32.57
N ALA A 26 -19.01 -15.64 -32.53
CA ALA A 26 -18.19 -16.59 -33.28
C ALA A 26 -18.45 -18.05 -32.86
N ALA A 27 -18.62 -18.31 -31.54
CA ALA A 27 -18.96 -19.63 -31.03
C ALA A 27 -20.35 -20.10 -31.52
N LEU A 28 -21.36 -19.21 -31.51
CA LEU A 28 -22.70 -19.52 -32.02
C LEU A 28 -22.67 -19.88 -33.51
N THR A 29 -21.99 -19.08 -34.32
CA THR A 29 -21.87 -19.30 -35.77
C THR A 29 -21.19 -20.64 -36.07
N MET A 30 -20.11 -20.97 -35.36
CA MET A 30 -19.40 -22.26 -35.54
C MET A 30 -20.28 -23.47 -35.16
N LEU A 31 -21.08 -23.35 -34.10
CA LEU A 31 -22.00 -24.42 -33.67
C LEU A 31 -23.16 -24.60 -34.66
N GLN A 32 -23.70 -23.51 -35.20
CA GLN A 32 -24.76 -23.53 -36.21
C GLN A 32 -24.28 -24.14 -37.53
N HIS A 33 -23.07 -23.79 -38.01
CA HIS A 33 -22.46 -24.41 -39.19
C HIS A 33 -22.25 -25.92 -39.03
N SER A 34 -22.08 -26.39 -37.80
CA SER A 34 -21.95 -27.82 -37.47
C SER A 34 -23.30 -28.54 -37.38
N GLY A 35 -24.42 -27.89 -37.76
CA GLY A 35 -25.76 -28.45 -37.72
C GLY A 35 -26.36 -28.61 -36.31
N LEU A 36 -25.80 -27.90 -35.32
CA LEU A 36 -26.23 -27.95 -33.93
C LEU A 36 -27.05 -26.70 -33.56
N ILE A 37 -28.22 -26.92 -32.95
CA ILE A 37 -29.07 -25.85 -32.41
C ILE A 37 -28.68 -25.62 -30.95
N VAL A 38 -28.04 -24.48 -30.67
CA VAL A 38 -27.52 -24.14 -29.34
C VAL A 38 -28.67 -23.84 -28.38
N THR A 39 -28.74 -24.58 -27.27
CA THR A 39 -29.74 -24.41 -26.21
C THR A 39 -29.18 -23.64 -25.02
N SER A 40 -27.89 -23.80 -24.72
CA SER A 40 -27.17 -22.99 -23.72
C SER A 40 -25.72 -22.78 -24.17
N LEU A 41 -25.20 -21.58 -23.93
CA LEU A 41 -23.82 -21.20 -24.22
C LEU A 41 -23.31 -20.31 -23.09
N GLU A 42 -22.44 -20.88 -22.25
CA GLU A 42 -21.85 -20.22 -21.10
C GLU A 42 -20.34 -20.07 -21.29
N GLU A 43 -19.84 -18.86 -21.07
CA GLU A 43 -18.40 -18.61 -21.06
C GLU A 43 -17.78 -19.36 -19.88
N LYS A 44 -16.77 -20.19 -20.13
CA LYS A 44 -16.08 -20.88 -19.05
C LYS A 44 -15.25 -19.84 -18.30
N PRO A 45 -15.56 -19.53 -17.03
CA PRO A 45 -14.78 -18.55 -16.29
C PRO A 45 -13.33 -19.04 -16.20
N LEU A 46 -12.38 -18.13 -16.44
CA LEU A 46 -10.96 -18.41 -16.26
C LEU A 46 -10.71 -19.01 -14.86
N PRO A 47 -9.90 -20.07 -14.73
CA PRO A 47 -9.54 -20.66 -13.44
C PRO A 47 -9.09 -19.60 -12.43
N PHE A 48 -9.45 -19.75 -11.15
CA PHE A 48 -9.12 -18.80 -10.08
C PHE A 48 -7.62 -18.45 -10.01
N TYR A 49 -6.73 -19.38 -10.36
CA TYR A 49 -5.27 -19.16 -10.42
C TYR A 49 -4.81 -18.26 -11.57
N LEU A 50 -5.64 -18.09 -12.61
CA LEU A 50 -5.42 -17.18 -13.75
C LEU A 50 -6.17 -15.85 -13.60
N ARG A 51 -7.00 -15.67 -12.56
CA ARG A 51 -7.47 -14.34 -12.16
C ARG A 51 -6.25 -13.54 -11.72
N LYS A 52 -5.80 -12.61 -12.57
CA LYS A 52 -4.76 -11.63 -12.23
C LYS A 52 -5.02 -11.07 -10.84
N ILE A 53 -4.12 -11.34 -9.90
CA ILE A 53 -4.14 -10.76 -8.56
C ILE A 53 -3.74 -9.28 -8.71
N SER A 54 -4.71 -8.44 -9.08
CA SER A 54 -4.55 -6.99 -9.26
C SER A 54 -4.05 -6.26 -8.01
N PHE A 55 -4.04 -6.95 -6.86
CA PHE A 55 -3.52 -6.45 -5.59
C PHE A 55 -1.98 -6.39 -5.52
N LEU A 56 -1.26 -7.23 -6.27
CA LEU A 56 0.22 -7.29 -6.22
C LEU A 56 0.92 -6.49 -7.33
N GLU A 57 0.17 -5.94 -8.29
CA GLU A 57 0.73 -5.24 -9.47
C GLU A 57 0.73 -3.70 -9.32
N GLY A 58 0.51 -3.18 -8.12
CA GLY A 58 0.58 -1.74 -7.83
C GLY A 58 2.00 -1.17 -7.93
N ALA A 59 2.10 0.13 -8.25
CA ALA A 59 3.35 0.88 -8.16
C ALA A 59 3.85 0.87 -6.70
N GLY A 60 5.09 0.47 -6.47
CA GLY A 60 5.72 0.63 -5.17
C GLY A 60 6.19 2.08 -4.97
N PRO A 61 6.56 2.47 -3.73
CA PRO A 61 7.08 3.82 -3.45
C PRO A 61 8.26 4.22 -4.34
N LYS A 62 9.18 3.27 -4.60
CA LYS A 62 10.33 3.47 -5.50
C LYS A 62 9.90 3.72 -6.95
N ASP A 63 8.92 2.96 -7.45
CA ASP A 63 8.46 3.06 -8.84
C ASP A 63 7.78 4.41 -9.07
N LEU A 64 6.93 4.84 -8.13
CA LEU A 64 6.28 6.15 -8.16
C LEU A 64 7.32 7.28 -8.09
N MET A 65 8.28 7.19 -7.17
CA MET A 65 9.37 8.18 -7.04
C MET A 65 10.14 8.33 -8.36
N LEU A 66 10.55 7.22 -8.98
CA LEU A 66 11.27 7.24 -10.25
C LEU A 66 10.42 7.83 -11.38
N PHE A 67 9.16 7.39 -11.50
CA PHE A 67 8.22 7.91 -12.48
C PHE A 67 8.08 9.44 -12.38
N VAL A 68 7.85 9.96 -11.17
CA VAL A 68 7.66 11.40 -10.95
C VAL A 68 8.93 12.19 -11.19
N ARG A 69 10.09 11.67 -10.75
CA ARG A 69 11.39 12.31 -11.02
C ARG A 69 11.66 12.41 -12.52
N GLN A 70 11.45 11.33 -13.27
CA GLN A 70 11.66 11.33 -14.71
C GLN A 70 10.63 12.21 -15.43
N LEU A 71 9.36 12.18 -15.02
CA LEU A 71 8.33 13.07 -15.56
C LEU A 71 8.68 14.55 -15.34
N ALA A 72 9.14 14.91 -14.15
CA ALA A 72 9.59 16.27 -13.84
C ALA A 72 10.76 16.71 -14.73
N VAL A 73 11.74 15.83 -14.95
CA VAL A 73 12.89 16.10 -15.83
C VAL A 73 12.44 16.30 -17.27
N MET A 74 11.64 15.38 -17.82
CA MET A 74 11.15 15.47 -19.20
C MET A 74 10.29 16.70 -19.42
N PHE A 75 9.40 17.01 -18.49
CA PHE A 75 8.52 18.18 -18.57
C PHE A 75 9.32 19.49 -18.47
N ARG A 76 10.32 19.57 -17.58
CA ARG A 76 11.25 20.71 -17.50
C ARG A 76 12.06 20.89 -18.79
N SER A 77 12.40 19.79 -19.46
CA SER A 77 13.03 19.79 -20.78
C SER A 77 12.06 20.10 -21.94
N ARG A 78 10.82 20.50 -21.65
CA ARG A 78 9.76 20.84 -22.62
C ARG A 78 9.34 19.67 -23.53
N VAL A 79 9.57 18.44 -23.09
CA VAL A 79 9.00 17.28 -23.77
C VAL A 79 7.47 17.30 -23.57
N PRO A 80 6.66 17.11 -24.64
CA PRO A 80 5.21 17.03 -24.52
C PRO A 80 4.77 16.02 -23.45
N LEU A 81 3.77 16.38 -22.65
CA LEU A 81 3.32 15.55 -21.52
C LEU A 81 2.90 14.14 -21.97
N THR A 82 2.22 14.02 -23.10
CA THR A 82 1.74 12.75 -23.66
C THR A 82 2.90 11.86 -24.10
N GLU A 83 3.95 12.43 -24.71
CA GLU A 83 5.18 11.74 -25.09
C GLU A 83 5.99 11.30 -23.87
N ALA A 84 6.06 12.15 -22.84
CA ALA A 84 6.70 11.80 -21.57
C ALA A 84 5.97 10.61 -20.90
N LEU A 85 4.64 10.65 -20.82
CA LEU A 85 3.85 9.55 -20.26
C LEU A 85 4.03 8.24 -21.04
N ASP A 86 4.06 8.32 -22.38
CA ASP A 86 4.28 7.18 -23.28
C ASP A 86 5.68 6.54 -23.11
N THR A 87 6.70 7.39 -22.96
CA THR A 87 8.07 6.95 -22.68
C THR A 87 8.15 6.28 -21.31
N LEU A 88 7.53 6.87 -20.29
CA LEU A 88 7.55 6.34 -18.92
C LEU A 88 6.73 5.07 -18.76
N SER A 89 5.62 4.90 -19.49
CA SER A 89 4.90 3.63 -19.51
C SER A 89 5.79 2.51 -20.05
N ARG A 90 6.52 2.75 -21.14
CA ARG A 90 7.44 1.75 -21.72
C ARG A 90 8.63 1.41 -20.82
N GLN A 91 9.09 2.36 -20.00
CA GLN A 91 10.20 2.13 -19.06
C GLN A 91 9.77 1.44 -17.76
N THR A 92 8.46 1.36 -17.49
CA THR A 92 7.94 0.81 -16.25
C THR A 92 7.95 -0.71 -16.26
N LYS A 93 8.68 -1.33 -15.32
CA LYS A 93 8.79 -2.81 -15.23
C LYS A 93 7.52 -3.49 -14.74
N LYS A 94 6.67 -2.78 -14.00
CA LYS A 94 5.44 -3.32 -13.40
C LYS A 94 4.25 -3.12 -14.32
N LYS A 95 3.75 -4.22 -14.89
CA LYS A 95 2.60 -4.22 -15.82
C LYS A 95 1.37 -3.46 -15.29
N GLY A 96 1.06 -3.61 -14.00
CA GLY A 96 -0.09 -2.90 -13.40
C GLY A 96 0.13 -1.41 -13.16
N PHE A 97 1.37 -0.91 -13.18
CA PHE A 97 1.66 0.52 -13.17
C PHE A 97 1.74 1.07 -14.60
N GLU A 98 2.38 0.33 -15.51
CA GLU A 98 2.41 0.61 -16.95
C GLU A 98 1.00 0.87 -17.50
N GLU A 99 0.06 -0.06 -17.28
CA GLU A 99 -1.32 0.09 -17.78
C GLU A 99 -2.03 1.33 -17.20
N LYS A 100 -1.73 1.70 -15.95
CA LYS A 100 -2.29 2.93 -15.35
C LYS A 100 -1.71 4.17 -16.01
N ILE A 101 -0.40 4.21 -16.27
CA ILE A 101 0.25 5.34 -16.96
C ILE A 101 -0.31 5.46 -18.39
N ARG A 102 -0.50 4.33 -19.10
CA ARG A 102 -1.08 4.30 -20.44
C ARG A 102 -2.49 4.87 -20.47
N ARG A 103 -3.34 4.48 -19.52
CA ARG A 103 -4.69 5.06 -19.39
C ARG A 103 -4.67 6.54 -19.02
N ILE A 104 -3.73 6.98 -18.18
CA ILE A 104 -3.55 8.41 -17.87
C ILE A 104 -3.19 9.18 -19.14
N LYS A 105 -2.26 8.65 -19.94
CA LYS A 105 -1.91 9.21 -21.25
C LYS A 105 -3.15 9.32 -22.14
N GLU A 106 -3.91 8.25 -22.31
CA GLU A 106 -5.13 8.22 -23.13
C GLU A 106 -6.16 9.29 -22.68
N GLU A 107 -6.35 9.49 -21.39
CA GLU A 107 -7.27 10.54 -20.90
C GLU A 107 -6.74 11.96 -21.13
N VAL A 108 -5.43 12.17 -21.00
CA VAL A 108 -4.79 13.46 -21.29
C VAL A 108 -4.84 13.76 -22.79
N GLU A 109 -4.62 12.77 -23.64
CA GLU A 109 -4.80 12.88 -25.10
C GLU A 109 -6.25 13.18 -25.49
N ALA A 110 -7.22 12.64 -24.73
CA ALA A 110 -8.64 12.95 -24.89
C ALA A 110 -9.04 14.33 -24.31
N GLY A 111 -8.10 15.12 -23.78
CA GLY A 111 -8.31 16.49 -23.30
C GLY A 111 -8.64 16.61 -21.81
N SER A 112 -8.57 15.53 -21.02
CA SER A 112 -8.68 15.62 -19.57
C SER A 112 -7.42 16.27 -18.99
N SER A 113 -7.56 17.00 -17.88
CA SER A 113 -6.38 17.49 -17.17
C SER A 113 -5.59 16.33 -16.55
N LEU A 114 -4.28 16.47 -16.42
CA LEU A 114 -3.42 15.50 -15.75
C LEU A 114 -3.90 15.22 -14.33
N SER A 115 -4.29 16.25 -13.55
CA SER A 115 -4.80 16.02 -12.20
C SER A 115 -6.13 15.24 -12.18
N GLN A 116 -6.98 15.39 -13.19
CA GLN A 116 -8.20 14.58 -13.32
C GLN A 116 -7.85 13.13 -13.63
N ALA A 117 -6.99 12.88 -14.61
CA ALA A 117 -6.57 11.53 -14.99
C ALA A 117 -5.89 10.78 -13.83
N LEU A 118 -5.00 11.46 -13.10
CA LEU A 118 -4.32 10.90 -11.91
C LEU A 118 -5.30 10.56 -10.77
N SER A 119 -6.36 11.36 -10.60
CA SER A 119 -7.33 11.18 -9.50
C SER A 119 -8.11 9.87 -9.57
N ARG A 120 -8.18 9.24 -10.75
CA ARG A 120 -8.82 7.93 -10.95
C ARG A 120 -8.05 6.77 -10.32
N TYR A 121 -6.79 6.99 -9.93
CA TYR A 121 -5.93 5.96 -9.35
C TYR A 121 -5.46 6.33 -7.92
N PRO A 122 -6.38 6.45 -6.94
CA PRO A 122 -6.05 6.86 -5.57
C PRO A 122 -5.16 5.85 -4.81
N SER A 123 -5.04 4.63 -5.33
CA SER A 123 -4.12 3.62 -4.79
C SER A 123 -2.65 3.90 -5.12
N VAL A 124 -2.38 4.75 -6.12
CA VAL A 124 -1.03 5.13 -6.57
C VAL A 124 -0.77 6.60 -6.28
N PHE A 125 -1.71 7.47 -6.66
CA PHE A 125 -1.58 8.91 -6.50
C PHE A 125 -2.43 9.37 -5.32
N SER A 126 -1.76 9.85 -4.26
CA SER A 126 -2.45 10.34 -3.07
C SER A 126 -3.23 11.62 -3.37
N THR A 127 -4.18 11.96 -2.51
CA THR A 127 -4.94 13.21 -2.59
C THR A 127 -4.01 14.43 -2.61
N PHE A 128 -2.90 14.39 -1.85
CA PHE A 128 -1.86 15.41 -1.87
C PHE A 128 -1.26 15.58 -3.27
N PHE A 129 -0.82 14.47 -3.86
CA PHE A 129 -0.18 14.43 -5.15
C PHE A 129 -1.08 15.07 -6.21
N VAL A 130 -2.33 14.62 -6.27
CA VAL A 130 -3.34 15.15 -7.20
C VAL A 130 -3.60 16.63 -6.97
N ALA A 131 -3.66 17.08 -5.72
CA ALA A 131 -3.90 18.48 -5.39
C ALA A 131 -2.74 19.40 -5.80
N VAL A 132 -1.50 18.95 -5.65
CA VAL A 132 -0.30 19.69 -6.08
C VAL A 132 -0.21 19.75 -7.61
N VAL A 133 -0.51 18.65 -8.32
CA VAL A 133 -0.58 18.68 -9.78
C VAL A 133 -1.66 19.66 -10.25
N ARG A 134 -2.86 19.60 -9.65
CA ARG A 134 -3.97 20.50 -9.99
C ARG A 134 -3.60 21.97 -9.77
N ALA A 135 -2.94 22.26 -8.65
CA ALA A 135 -2.40 23.58 -8.35
C ALA A 135 -1.47 24.10 -9.45
N GLY A 136 -0.53 23.25 -9.87
CA GLY A 136 0.40 23.55 -10.96
C GLY A 136 -0.30 23.75 -12.30
N GLU A 137 -1.30 22.93 -12.63
CA GLU A 137 -2.09 23.07 -13.85
C GLU A 137 -2.85 24.41 -13.88
N THR A 138 -3.55 24.75 -12.79
CA THR A 138 -4.36 25.98 -12.72
C THR A 138 -3.50 27.25 -12.68
N SER A 139 -2.32 27.20 -12.05
CA SER A 139 -1.40 28.35 -11.93
C SER A 139 -0.41 28.47 -13.09
N GLY A 140 -0.38 27.51 -14.02
CA GLY A 140 0.64 27.43 -15.07
C GLY A 140 2.03 27.00 -14.57
N LYS A 141 2.18 26.63 -13.30
CA LYS A 141 3.44 26.23 -12.64
C LYS A 141 3.54 24.71 -12.47
N LEU A 142 3.15 23.96 -13.49
CA LEU A 142 3.15 22.49 -13.45
C LEU A 142 4.58 21.93 -13.33
N SER A 143 5.56 22.56 -13.96
CA SER A 143 6.97 22.14 -13.91
C SER A 143 7.51 22.17 -12.47
N GLU A 144 7.27 23.26 -11.76
CA GLU A 144 7.66 23.45 -10.36
C GLU A 144 6.94 22.47 -9.43
N SER A 145 5.65 22.24 -9.70
CA SER A 145 4.83 21.29 -8.94
C SER A 145 5.34 19.85 -9.09
N LEU A 146 5.73 19.44 -10.30
CA LEU A 146 6.31 18.12 -10.57
C LEU A 146 7.69 17.96 -9.92
N ASP A 147 8.56 18.98 -9.97
CA ASP A 147 9.88 18.94 -9.33
C ASP A 147 9.76 18.86 -7.80
N TYR A 148 8.83 19.63 -7.22
CA TYR A 148 8.49 19.52 -5.80
C TYR A 148 8.03 18.11 -5.43
N LEU A 149 7.10 17.52 -6.19
CA LEU A 149 6.61 16.16 -5.92
C LEU A 149 7.73 15.13 -6.05
N ALA A 150 8.65 15.30 -7.01
CA ALA A 150 9.82 14.44 -7.14
C ALA A 150 10.73 14.54 -5.92
N ASN A 151 11.08 15.75 -5.48
CA ASN A 151 11.90 15.98 -4.28
C ASN A 151 11.23 15.43 -3.01
N TYR A 152 9.92 15.63 -2.87
CA TYR A 152 9.13 15.12 -1.75
C TYR A 152 9.14 13.60 -1.69
N LEU A 153 8.87 12.92 -2.81
CA LEU A 153 8.84 11.47 -2.89
C LEU A 153 10.23 10.86 -2.66
N GLU A 154 11.28 11.49 -3.15
CA GLU A 154 12.67 11.06 -2.94
C GLU A 154 13.05 11.12 -1.45
N ARG A 155 12.82 12.26 -0.79
CA ARG A 155 13.04 12.40 0.66
C ARG A 155 12.21 11.40 1.47
N SER A 156 10.95 11.20 1.10
CA SER A 156 10.05 10.26 1.77
C SER A 156 10.52 8.82 1.63
N TYR A 157 10.96 8.43 0.43
CA TYR A 157 11.50 7.11 0.15
C TYR A 157 12.83 6.86 0.87
N GLU A 158 13.76 7.81 0.84
CA GLU A 158 15.03 7.72 1.55
C GLU A 158 14.83 7.59 3.05
N PHE A 159 13.95 8.41 3.64
CA PHE A 159 13.62 8.32 5.06
C PHE A 159 13.07 6.94 5.41
N SER A 160 12.10 6.46 4.64
CA SER A 160 11.49 5.14 4.85
C SER A 160 12.51 4.02 4.73
N ASN A 161 13.43 4.11 3.77
CA ASN A 161 14.51 3.14 3.61
C ASN A 161 15.54 3.20 4.73
N LYS A 162 15.90 4.40 5.22
CA LYS A 162 16.79 4.56 6.37
C LYS A 162 16.19 3.92 7.62
N VAL A 163 14.91 4.17 7.88
CA VAL A 163 14.17 3.53 8.98
C VAL A 163 14.14 2.01 8.81
N LYS A 164 13.81 1.52 7.61
CA LYS A 164 13.78 0.08 7.32
C LYS A 164 15.16 -0.57 7.51
N SER A 165 16.22 0.07 7.02
CA SER A 165 17.59 -0.41 7.15
C SER A 165 18.03 -0.46 8.62
N ALA A 166 17.79 0.61 9.38
CA ALA A 166 18.09 0.68 10.81
C ALA A 166 17.37 -0.41 11.63
N LEU A 167 16.16 -0.80 11.25
CA LEU A 167 15.39 -1.86 11.90
C LEU A 167 15.74 -3.28 11.42
N THR A 168 16.43 -3.41 10.28
CA THR A 168 16.75 -4.72 9.71
C THR A 168 17.72 -5.49 10.61
N TYR A 169 18.75 -4.82 11.14
CA TYR A 169 19.74 -5.47 12.02
C TYR A 169 19.15 -5.92 13.37
N PRO A 170 18.41 -5.08 14.14
CA PRO A 170 17.70 -5.54 15.34
C PRO A 170 16.73 -6.70 15.07
N ALA A 171 15.98 -6.66 13.96
CA ALA A 171 15.05 -7.73 13.61
C ALA A 171 15.79 -9.06 13.33
N PHE A 172 16.94 -9.00 12.65
CA PHE A 172 17.78 -10.16 12.39
C PHE A 172 18.32 -10.78 13.70
N ILE A 173 18.87 -9.96 14.60
CA ILE A 173 19.36 -10.46 15.90
C ILE A 173 18.23 -11.09 16.70
N LEU A 174 17.08 -10.41 16.81
CA LEU A 174 15.94 -10.93 17.55
C LEU A 174 15.46 -12.27 16.98
N PHE A 175 15.44 -12.41 15.66
CA PHE A 175 15.08 -13.65 15.00
C PHE A 175 16.02 -14.81 15.39
N PHE A 176 17.34 -14.60 15.32
CA PHE A 176 18.30 -15.63 15.75
C PHE A 176 18.27 -15.88 17.26
N ALA A 177 18.10 -14.84 18.07
CA ALA A 177 17.96 -14.97 19.52
C ALA A 177 16.75 -15.85 19.88
N LEU A 178 15.62 -15.69 19.19
CA LEU A 178 14.43 -16.52 19.38
C LEU A 178 14.67 -17.97 18.97
N ILE A 179 15.40 -18.23 17.87
CA ILE A 179 15.76 -19.58 17.44
C ILE A 179 16.66 -20.26 18.48
N ILE A 180 17.73 -19.57 18.90
CA ILE A 180 18.69 -20.10 19.89
C ILE A 180 17.97 -20.37 21.22
N MET A 181 17.15 -19.42 21.67
CA MET A 181 16.34 -19.60 22.88
C MET A 181 15.38 -20.79 22.75
N GLY A 182 14.72 -20.96 21.60
CA GLY A 182 13.86 -22.11 21.33
C GLY A 182 14.63 -23.45 21.38
N LEU A 183 15.83 -23.50 20.80
CA LEU A 183 16.69 -24.69 20.83
C LEU A 183 17.18 -24.99 22.25
N MET A 184 17.57 -23.96 23.01
CA MET A 184 17.97 -24.12 24.41
C MET A 184 16.84 -24.69 25.27
N LEU A 185 15.61 -24.17 25.13
CA LEU A 185 14.47 -24.63 25.92
C LEU A 185 13.96 -26.02 25.50
N THR A 186 14.13 -26.41 24.24
CA THR A 186 13.61 -27.68 23.71
C THR A 186 14.58 -28.85 23.88
N PHE A 187 15.89 -28.62 23.74
CA PHE A 187 16.90 -29.68 23.76
C PHE A 187 17.83 -29.61 24.97
N VAL A 188 18.39 -28.43 25.25
CA VAL A 188 19.45 -28.28 26.26
C VAL A 188 18.88 -28.34 27.68
N LEU A 189 17.80 -27.60 27.94
CA LEU A 189 17.20 -27.48 29.26
C LEU A 189 16.64 -28.82 29.77
N PRO A 190 15.92 -29.65 28.97
CA PRO A 190 15.46 -30.96 29.43
C PRO A 190 16.61 -31.92 29.75
N GLN A 191 17.71 -31.87 28.99
CA GLN A 191 18.87 -32.73 29.21
C GLN A 191 19.62 -32.35 30.51
N LEU A 192 19.66 -31.06 30.84
CA LEU A 192 20.10 -30.60 32.16
C LEU A 192 19.16 -31.05 33.28
N ALA A 193 17.84 -31.02 33.03
CA ALA A 193 16.85 -31.45 34.00
C ALA A 193 16.98 -32.94 34.35
N THR A 194 17.20 -33.80 33.35
CA THR A 194 17.35 -35.25 33.54
C THR A 194 18.62 -35.58 34.31
N THR A 195 19.76 -34.97 33.94
CA THR A 195 21.05 -35.21 34.62
C THR A 195 21.02 -34.75 36.08
N LEU A 196 20.36 -33.63 36.39
CA LEU A 196 20.22 -33.18 37.77
C LEU A 196 19.30 -34.09 38.61
N LYS A 197 18.22 -34.64 38.03
CA LYS A 197 17.35 -35.61 38.72
C LYS A 197 18.07 -36.93 39.03
N GLU A 198 18.93 -37.38 38.13
CA GLU A 198 19.76 -38.60 38.30
C GLU A 198 20.82 -38.43 39.40
N SER A 199 21.23 -37.20 39.73
CA SER A 199 22.23 -36.92 40.77
C SER A 199 21.74 -37.17 42.21
N GLY A 200 20.46 -37.49 42.41
CA GLY A 200 19.89 -37.87 43.70
C GLY A 200 19.80 -36.76 44.74
N ARG A 201 20.09 -35.49 44.38
CA ARG A 201 19.95 -34.32 45.25
C ARG A 201 18.64 -33.59 44.97
N GLU A 202 18.01 -33.09 46.02
CA GLU A 202 16.84 -32.22 45.88
C GLU A 202 17.22 -30.94 45.13
N LEU A 203 16.43 -30.60 44.12
CA LEU A 203 16.66 -29.42 43.30
C LEU A 203 16.34 -28.16 44.11
N PRO A 204 17.23 -27.13 44.10
CA PRO A 204 16.89 -25.83 44.66
C PRO A 204 15.65 -25.25 43.97
N THR A 205 14.80 -24.54 44.72
CA THR A 205 13.53 -23.98 44.23
C THR A 205 13.67 -23.12 42.98
N ILE A 206 14.78 -22.36 42.88
CA ILE A 206 15.09 -21.53 41.70
C ILE A 206 15.28 -22.40 40.45
N THR A 207 15.92 -23.56 40.58
CA THR A 207 16.14 -24.50 39.47
C THR A 207 14.82 -25.10 39.01
N VAL A 208 13.94 -25.47 39.93
CA VAL A 208 12.59 -26.00 39.61
C VAL A 208 11.78 -24.94 38.86
N LEU A 209 11.78 -23.69 39.32
CA LEU A 209 11.08 -22.59 38.65
C LEU A 209 11.58 -22.36 37.21
N VAL A 210 12.90 -22.46 36.99
CA VAL A 210 13.50 -22.34 35.65
C VAL A 210 13.09 -23.50 34.74
N LEU A 211 13.10 -24.73 35.27
CA LEU A 211 12.67 -25.93 34.54
C LEU A 211 11.19 -25.87 34.17
N ASP A 212 10.33 -25.49 35.12
CA ASP A 212 8.88 -25.34 34.90
C ASP A 212 8.58 -24.24 33.89
N SER A 213 9.29 -23.12 33.97
CA SER A 213 9.19 -22.04 32.98
C SER A 213 9.57 -22.58 31.59
N GLY A 214 10.67 -23.32 31.49
CA GLY A 214 11.11 -23.91 30.24
C GLY A 214 10.11 -24.93 29.65
N GLU A 215 9.49 -25.77 30.48
CA GLU A 215 8.42 -26.66 30.06
C GLU A 215 7.19 -25.91 29.55
N PHE A 216 6.81 -24.81 30.23
CA PHE A 216 5.74 -23.93 29.78
C PHE A 216 6.03 -23.33 28.41
N PHE A 217 7.24 -22.80 28.20
CA PHE A 217 7.66 -22.24 26.91
C PHE A 217 7.72 -23.32 25.81
N ARG A 218 8.21 -24.53 26.11
CA ARG A 218 8.27 -25.65 25.18
C ARG A 218 6.87 -26.10 24.73
N LYS A 219 5.95 -26.30 25.70
CA LYS A 219 4.58 -26.77 25.43
C LYS A 219 3.74 -25.72 24.70
N ASN A 220 3.97 -24.44 24.99
CA ASN A 220 3.18 -23.33 24.46
C ASN A 220 3.91 -22.51 23.40
N LEU A 221 4.99 -23.02 22.79
CA LEU A 221 5.85 -22.24 21.89
C LEU A 221 5.06 -21.69 20.68
N LEU A 222 4.17 -22.51 20.10
CA LEU A 222 3.26 -22.07 19.03
C LEU A 222 2.25 -21.03 19.52
N VAL A 223 1.70 -21.18 20.73
CA VAL A 223 0.75 -20.23 21.33
C VAL A 223 1.43 -18.90 21.64
N LEU A 224 2.69 -18.92 22.09
CA LEU A 224 3.50 -17.73 22.34
C LEU A 224 3.86 -17.00 21.04
N ILE A 225 4.29 -17.72 20.00
CA ILE A 225 4.54 -17.11 18.68
C ILE A 225 3.25 -16.50 18.14
N PHE A 226 2.12 -17.20 18.28
CA PHE A 226 0.81 -16.71 17.84
C PHE A 226 0.33 -15.51 18.67
N SER A 227 0.56 -15.51 20.00
CA SER A 227 0.20 -14.39 20.86
C SER A 227 1.07 -13.17 20.59
N LEU A 228 2.38 -13.37 20.33
CA LEU A 228 3.30 -12.32 19.94
C LEU A 228 2.90 -11.74 18.57
N PHE A 229 2.59 -12.62 17.62
CA PHE A 229 2.06 -12.21 16.32
C PHE A 229 0.79 -11.38 16.48
N LEU A 230 -0.19 -11.82 17.28
CA LEU A 230 -1.41 -11.05 17.57
C LEU A 230 -1.11 -9.74 18.31
N PHE A 231 -0.17 -9.74 19.25
CA PHE A 231 0.23 -8.57 20.01
C PHE A 231 0.83 -7.48 19.12
N PHE A 232 1.54 -7.83 18.05
CA PHE A 232 2.01 -6.87 17.05
C PHE A 232 0.97 -6.60 15.94
N PHE A 233 0.24 -7.61 15.50
CA PHE A 233 -0.68 -7.55 14.38
C PHE A 233 -1.99 -6.82 14.72
N ILE A 234 -2.56 -7.03 15.91
CA ILE A 234 -3.81 -6.38 16.32
C ILE A 234 -3.61 -4.87 16.43
N PRO A 235 -2.62 -4.32 17.17
CA PRO A 235 -2.37 -2.88 17.20
C PRO A 235 -2.05 -2.31 15.83
N PHE A 236 -1.28 -3.03 15.02
CA PHE A 236 -0.96 -2.62 13.64
C PHE A 236 -2.19 -2.59 12.72
N ARG A 237 -3.14 -3.52 12.91
CA ARG A 237 -4.39 -3.55 12.12
C ARG A 237 -5.40 -2.54 12.65
N PHE A 238 -5.42 -2.32 13.96
CA PHE A 238 -6.27 -1.36 14.65
C PHE A 238 -5.83 0.09 14.38
N SER A 239 -4.53 0.35 14.26
CA SER A 239 -4.00 1.66 13.85
C SER A 239 -4.43 2.06 12.43
N LYS A 240 -4.68 1.08 11.55
CA LYS A 240 -5.29 1.30 10.23
C LYS A 240 -6.81 1.50 10.27
N ALA A 241 -7.48 1.12 11.37
CA ALA A 241 -8.90 1.35 11.55
C ALA A 241 -9.15 2.80 12.00
N ARG A 242 -10.28 3.40 11.57
CA ARG A 242 -10.58 4.83 11.79
C ARG A 242 -10.59 5.24 13.27
N ILE A 243 -11.01 4.33 14.15
CA ILE A 243 -11.06 4.53 15.61
C ILE A 243 -9.67 4.38 16.23
N GLY A 244 -8.95 3.32 15.89
CA GLY A 244 -7.61 3.08 16.42
C GLY A 244 -6.60 4.12 15.94
N LYS A 245 -6.71 4.62 14.71
CA LYS A 245 -5.87 5.71 14.20
C LYS A 245 -5.92 6.93 15.12
N ARG A 246 -7.11 7.37 15.55
CA ARG A 246 -7.29 8.51 16.46
C ARG A 246 -6.64 8.27 17.83
N PHE A 247 -6.79 7.06 18.36
CA PHE A 247 -6.17 6.69 19.63
C PHE A 247 -4.64 6.72 19.55
N PHE A 248 -4.05 6.05 18.54
CA PHE A 248 -2.60 6.06 18.32
C PHE A 248 -2.06 7.44 18.01
N ASP A 249 -2.78 8.25 17.23
CA ASP A 249 -2.42 9.63 16.90
C ASP A 249 -2.33 10.52 18.16
N ARG A 250 -3.22 10.31 19.14
CA ARG A 250 -3.17 11.02 20.42
C ARG A 250 -2.03 10.51 21.31
N VAL A 251 -1.96 9.20 21.52
CA VAL A 251 -0.91 8.58 22.35
C VAL A 251 0.49 8.95 21.85
N THR A 252 0.70 8.95 20.54
CA THR A 252 2.00 9.32 19.95
C THR A 252 2.44 10.74 20.34
N LEU A 253 1.51 11.68 20.50
CA LEU A 253 1.80 13.06 20.86
C LEU A 253 2.04 13.26 22.36
N GLU A 254 1.58 12.32 23.18
CA GLU A 254 1.66 12.36 24.65
C GLU A 254 2.86 11.57 25.20
N LEU A 255 3.42 10.63 24.42
CA LEU A 255 4.57 9.84 24.84
C LEU A 255 5.81 10.72 25.11
N PRO A 256 6.53 10.51 26.23
CA PRO A 256 7.78 11.20 26.49
C PRO A 256 8.82 10.86 25.41
N LEU A 257 9.66 11.84 25.03
CA LEU A 257 10.65 11.79 23.94
C LEU A 257 10.08 11.65 22.52
N ILE A 258 9.13 10.73 22.29
CA ILE A 258 8.51 10.51 20.97
C ILE A 258 7.56 11.66 20.61
N GLY A 259 6.76 12.14 21.58
CA GLY A 259 5.77 13.18 21.35
C GLY A 259 6.37 14.52 20.96
N SER A 260 7.51 14.90 21.54
CA SER A 260 8.20 16.14 21.17
C SER A 260 8.76 16.08 19.74
N LEU A 261 9.32 14.94 19.34
CA LEU A 261 9.81 14.70 17.98
C LEU A 261 8.65 14.66 16.97
N ALA A 262 7.55 13.99 17.32
CA ALA A 262 6.35 13.89 16.49
C ALA A 262 5.75 15.28 16.25
N LYS A 263 5.57 16.08 17.32
CA LYS A 263 5.06 17.46 17.22
C LYS A 263 5.92 18.33 16.29
N LYS A 264 7.25 18.29 16.44
CA LYS A 264 8.18 19.00 15.54
C LYS A 264 8.04 18.54 14.09
N THR A 265 7.94 17.22 13.87
CA THR A 265 7.79 16.64 12.54
C THR A 265 6.49 17.08 11.87
N TYR A 266 5.37 17.09 12.61
CA TYR A 266 4.09 17.55 12.09
C TYR A 266 4.10 19.05 11.80
N LEU A 267 4.71 19.87 12.66
CA LEU A 267 4.87 21.31 12.40
C LEU A 267 5.68 21.57 11.13
N VAL A 268 6.82 20.91 10.94
CA VAL A 268 7.62 21.03 9.71
C VAL A 268 6.78 20.67 8.49
N ARG A 269 6.09 19.53 8.52
CA ARG A 269 5.24 19.08 7.40
C ARG A 269 4.12 20.07 7.09
N VAL A 270 3.48 20.63 8.11
CA VAL A 270 2.43 21.65 7.94
C VAL A 270 3.00 22.91 7.29
N SER A 271 4.11 23.41 7.81
CA SER A 271 4.77 24.62 7.30
C SER A 271 5.25 24.44 5.85
N GLU A 272 5.90 23.33 5.52
CA GLU A 272 6.36 23.04 4.16
C GLU A 272 5.20 22.91 3.16
N ASN A 273 4.13 22.20 3.55
CA ASN A 273 2.94 22.04 2.69
C ASN A 273 2.25 23.39 2.46
N LEU A 274 2.02 24.18 3.52
CA LEU A 274 1.40 25.49 3.39
C LEU A 274 2.26 26.43 2.55
N SER A 275 3.56 26.52 2.83
CA SER A 275 4.49 27.33 2.07
C SER A 275 4.43 26.98 0.58
N THR A 276 4.52 25.70 0.24
CA THR A 276 4.50 25.24 -1.16
C THR A 276 3.19 25.57 -1.85
N LEU A 277 2.06 25.27 -1.22
CA LEU A 277 0.74 25.48 -1.82
C LEU A 277 0.46 26.98 -2.02
N ILE A 278 0.84 27.82 -1.06
CA ILE A 278 0.69 29.28 -1.16
C ILE A 278 1.63 29.84 -2.25
N LEU A 279 2.89 29.42 -2.32
CA LEU A 279 3.83 29.83 -3.38
C LEU A 279 3.37 29.38 -4.78
N SER A 280 2.64 28.26 -4.83
CA SER A 280 1.98 27.75 -6.05
C SER A 280 0.71 28.53 -6.41
N GLY A 281 0.36 29.57 -5.65
CA GLY A 281 -0.76 30.46 -5.94
C GLY A 281 -2.11 30.01 -5.39
N LEU A 282 -2.15 29.02 -4.47
CA LEU A 282 -3.42 28.60 -3.88
C LEU A 282 -3.86 29.56 -2.78
N PRO A 283 -5.15 29.93 -2.73
CA PRO A 283 -5.71 30.67 -1.61
C PRO A 283 -5.47 29.93 -0.28
N ILE A 284 -5.15 30.67 0.78
CA ILE A 284 -4.80 30.11 2.10
C ILE A 284 -5.85 29.13 2.64
N VAL A 285 -7.15 29.41 2.43
CA VAL A 285 -8.25 28.53 2.84
C VAL A 285 -8.14 27.16 2.17
N ARG A 286 -7.78 27.12 0.88
CA ARG A 286 -7.61 25.86 0.14
C ARG A 286 -6.31 25.17 0.52
N ALA A 287 -5.24 25.93 0.78
CA ALA A 287 -3.97 25.39 1.26
C ALA A 287 -4.10 24.69 2.62
N LEU A 288 -4.87 25.27 3.56
CA LEU A 288 -5.19 24.67 4.86
C LEU A 288 -5.99 23.38 4.71
N GLU A 289 -6.99 23.37 3.82
CA GLU A 289 -7.80 22.17 3.55
C GLU A 289 -6.98 21.01 2.99
N ILE A 290 -6.12 21.28 2.00
CA ILE A 290 -5.25 20.27 1.41
C ILE A 290 -4.25 19.79 2.47
N THR A 291 -3.59 20.70 3.18
CA THR A 291 -2.63 20.34 4.24
C THR A 291 -3.29 19.47 5.32
N ALA A 292 -4.52 19.78 5.73
CA ALA A 292 -5.28 18.97 6.69
C ALA A 292 -5.52 17.53 6.21
N SER A 293 -5.72 17.32 4.90
CA SER A 293 -5.91 15.99 4.34
C SER A 293 -4.62 15.14 4.30
N VAL A 294 -3.45 15.75 4.51
CA VAL A 294 -2.13 15.13 4.25
C VAL A 294 -1.23 15.08 5.48
N VAL A 295 -1.47 15.93 6.49
CA VAL A 295 -0.63 16.01 7.70
C VAL A 295 -0.44 14.65 8.39
N GLY A 296 -1.42 13.75 8.27
CA GLY A 296 -1.33 12.34 8.65
C GLY A 296 -1.86 12.03 10.04
N ASN A 297 -1.81 13.01 10.96
CA ASN A 297 -2.34 12.93 12.32
C ASN A 297 -3.74 13.57 12.42
N GLU A 298 -4.71 12.87 13.01
CA GLU A 298 -6.09 13.35 13.11
C GLU A 298 -6.25 14.62 13.97
N GLU A 299 -5.43 14.82 15.01
CA GLU A 299 -5.54 16.05 15.81
C GLU A 299 -5.01 17.27 15.07
N TYR A 300 -3.86 17.16 14.41
CA TYR A 300 -3.37 18.24 13.54
C TYR A 300 -4.33 18.52 12.38
N ARG A 301 -4.95 17.48 11.81
CA ARG A 301 -5.99 17.63 10.79
C ARG A 301 -7.17 18.43 11.31
N ARG A 302 -7.65 18.15 12.52
CA ARG A 302 -8.73 18.91 13.16
C ARG A 302 -8.36 20.38 13.33
N VAL A 303 -7.20 20.65 13.93
CA VAL A 303 -6.70 22.02 14.14
C VAL A 303 -6.62 22.81 12.83
N LEU A 304 -6.12 22.19 11.75
CA LEU A 304 -6.04 22.83 10.44
C LEU A 304 -7.42 23.12 9.82
N LEU A 305 -8.41 22.25 10.03
CA LEU A 305 -9.78 22.48 9.55
C LEU A 305 -10.50 23.55 10.37
N GLU A 306 -10.20 23.66 11.66
CA GLU A 306 -10.65 24.76 12.52
C GLU A 306 -10.04 26.08 12.04
N ALA A 307 -8.71 26.13 11.84
CA ALA A 307 -8.00 27.28 11.28
C ALA A 307 -8.55 27.70 9.92
N ARG A 308 -8.80 26.75 9.00
CA ARG A 308 -9.47 27.01 7.71
C ARG A 308 -10.81 27.74 7.90
N THR A 309 -11.59 27.29 8.87
CA THR A 309 -12.92 27.84 9.14
C THR A 309 -12.83 29.24 9.75
N ALA A 310 -11.85 29.48 10.64
CA ALA A 310 -11.55 30.78 11.22
C ALA A 310 -11.14 31.78 10.13
N VAL A 311 -10.16 31.42 9.28
CA VAL A 311 -9.68 32.26 8.18
C VAL A 311 -10.78 32.58 7.17
N ARG A 312 -11.66 31.61 6.86
CA ARG A 312 -12.82 31.85 5.98
C ARG A 312 -13.80 32.87 6.56
N ARG A 313 -13.82 33.06 7.88
CA ARG A 313 -14.63 34.06 8.59
C ARG A 313 -13.88 35.38 8.84
N GLY A 314 -12.66 35.54 8.30
CA GLY A 314 -11.82 36.73 8.51
C GLY A 314 -11.00 36.71 9.81
N GLY A 315 -10.94 35.57 10.50
CA GLY A 315 -10.09 35.40 11.68
C GLY A 315 -8.62 35.14 11.33
N THR A 316 -7.76 35.16 12.34
CA THR A 316 -6.33 34.86 12.21
C THR A 316 -6.06 33.36 12.08
N ILE A 317 -4.93 33.03 11.45
CA ILE A 317 -4.39 31.66 11.30
C ILE A 317 -3.83 31.17 12.63
#